data_AF-A0A7J4S2Y6-F1
#
_entry.id   AF-A0A7J4S2Y6-F1
#
_cell.length_a   1.000
_cell.length_b   1.000
_cell.length_c   1.000
_cell.angle_alpha   90.00
_cell.angle_beta   90.00
_cell.angle_gamma   90.00
#
_symmetry.space_group_name_H-M   'P 1'
#
loop_
_entity.id
_entity.type
_entity.pdbx_description
1 polymer ?
#
loop_
_entity_poly.entity_id
_entity_poly.type
_entity_poly.pdbx_seq_one_letter_code
_entity_poly.pdbx_strand_id
1 'polypeptide(L)'
;MATITLNLSDELANEFRRTAALVEGTGKGHLSKAVSEALQAWIRLKGCKETTPETRLLAAMNKGYHFGGRIPSREEIHSRRF
;
A
#
# COMPACT_ATOMS: atom_id res chain seq x y z
N MET A 1 -3.62 0.90 22.19
CA MET A 1 -3.48 2.28 21.68
C MET A 1 -2.11 2.78 22.09
N ALA A 2 -1.31 3.25 21.14
CA ALA A 2 -0.08 3.97 21.43
C ALA A 2 -0.31 5.47 21.20
N THR A 3 0.25 6.32 22.05
CA THR A 3 0.14 7.78 21.92
C THR A 3 1.44 8.32 21.37
N ILE A 4 1.34 9.16 20.34
CA ILE A 4 2.48 9.83 19.71
C ILE A 4 2.18 11.33 19.74
N THR A 5 3.11 12.12 20.26
CA THR A 5 3.00 13.59 20.24
C THR A 5 3.76 14.12 19.04
N LEU A 6 3.08 14.87 18.18
CA LEU A 6 3.63 15.45 16.97
C LEU A 6 3.54 16.97 17.04
N ASN A 7 4.58 17.65 16.59
CA ASN A 7 4.55 19.09 16.37
C ASN A 7 4.36 19.34 14.87
N LEU A 8 3.29 20.04 14.50
CA LEU A 8 2.90 20.34 13.12
C LEU A 8 2.69 21.85 13.01
N SER A 9 2.90 22.43 11.83
CA SER A 9 2.53 23.83 11.63
C SER A 9 1.01 24.00 11.77
N ASP A 10 0.60 25.19 12.20
CA ASP A 10 -0.82 25.50 12.40
C ASP A 10 -1.61 25.38 11.10
N GLU A 11 -1.02 25.76 9.97
CA GLU A 11 -1.67 25.63 8.66
C GLU A 11 -1.96 24.16 8.34
N LEU A 12 -0.95 23.29 8.50
CA LEU A 12 -1.08 21.86 8.21
C LEU A 12 -2.09 21.18 9.14
N ALA A 13 -2.06 21.51 10.43
CA ALA A 13 -2.99 20.95 11.40
C ALA A 13 -4.44 21.35 11.09
N ASN A 14 -4.65 22.60 10.69
CA ASN A 14 -5.98 23.12 10.35
C ASN A 14 -6.51 22.54 9.05
N GLU A 15 -5.67 22.45 8.02
CA GLU A 15 -6.04 21.83 6.75
C GLU A 15 -6.37 20.35 6.94
N PHE A 16 -5.53 19.61 7.68
CA PHE A 16 -5.77 18.20 7.97
C PHE A 16 -7.09 17.97 8.72
N ARG A 17 -7.41 18.81 9.72
CA ARG A 17 -8.70 18.71 10.44
C ARG A 17 -9.90 18.93 9.52
N ARG A 18 -9.82 19.91 8.60
CA ARG A 18 -10.89 20.16 7.63
C ARG A 18 -11.08 18.96 6.70
N THR A 19 -9.98 18.42 6.17
CA THR A 19 -10.02 17.24 5.30
C THR A 19 -10.56 16.01 6.03
N ALA A 20 -10.11 15.77 7.27
CA ALA A 20 -10.61 14.68 8.09
C ALA A 20 -12.12 14.82 8.37
N ALA A 21 -12.60 16.03 8.64
CA ALA A 21 -14.03 16.28 8.83
C ALA A 21 -14.87 16.02 7.57
N LEU A 22 -14.32 16.26 6.37
CA LEU A 22 -14.99 15.99 5.10
C LEU A 22 -15.04 14.49 4.77
N VAL A 23 -13.97 13.75 5.04
CA VAL A 23 -13.84 12.33 4.66
C VAL A 23 -14.51 11.42 5.68
N GLU A 24 -14.25 11.65 6.97
CA GLU A 24 -14.67 10.76 8.05
C GLU A 24 -15.88 11.30 8.83
N GLY A 25 -16.24 12.57 8.65
CA GLY A 25 -17.30 13.24 9.40
C GLY A 25 -16.82 13.88 10.70
N THR A 26 -17.75 14.50 11.43
CA THR A 26 -17.46 15.19 12.69
C THR A 26 -17.88 14.34 13.88
N GLY A 27 -16.92 13.75 14.59
CA GLY A 27 -17.17 12.96 15.79
C GLY A 27 -15.90 12.69 16.61
N LYS A 28 -16.08 12.19 17.84
CA LYS A 28 -14.95 11.80 18.70
C LYS A 28 -14.24 10.57 18.10
N GLY A 29 -12.95 10.71 17.81
CA GLY A 29 -12.10 9.62 17.30
C GLY A 29 -11.84 9.62 15.79
N HIS A 30 -12.59 10.40 15.01
CA HIS A 30 -12.41 10.48 13.55
C HIS A 30 -11.05 11.09 13.16
N LEU A 31 -10.57 12.09 13.92
CA LEU A 31 -9.24 12.65 13.70
C LEU A 31 -8.14 11.61 13.92
N SER A 32 -8.24 10.81 15.00
CA SER A 32 -7.29 9.73 15.27
C SER A 32 -7.32 8.64 14.20
N LYS A 33 -8.52 8.34 13.66
CA LYS A 33 -8.68 7.40 12.54
C LYS A 33 -8.02 7.95 11.27
N ALA A 34 -8.27 9.20 10.91
CA ALA A 34 -7.64 9.86 9.76
C ALA A 34 -6.10 9.90 9.90
N VAL A 35 -5.58 10.19 11.10
CA VAL A 35 -4.12 10.14 11.36
C VAL A 35 -3.59 8.71 11.15
N SER A 36 -4.31 7.70 11.61
CA SER A 36 -3.90 6.30 11.44
C SER A 36 -3.87 5.88 9.97
N GLU A 37 -4.87 6.30 9.19
CA GLU A 37 -4.91 6.05 7.74
C GLU A 37 -3.80 6.78 6.99
N ALA A 38 -3.55 8.05 7.34
CA ALA A 38 -2.46 8.83 6.75
C ALA A 38 -1.08 8.20 7.05
N LEU A 39 -0.86 7.75 8.29
CA LEU A 39 0.37 7.07 8.67
C LEU A 39 0.51 5.71 7.97
N GLN A 40 -0.56 4.93 7.83
CA GLN A 40 -0.53 3.69 7.06
C GLN A 40 -0.22 3.94 5.59
N ALA A 41 -0.83 4.95 4.98
CA ALA A 41 -0.55 5.33 3.60
C ALA A 41 0.91 5.76 3.43
N TRP A 42 1.44 6.56 4.37
CA TRP A 42 2.84 6.96 4.39
C TRP A 42 3.79 5.78 4.55
N ILE A 43 3.51 4.85 5.46
CA ILE A 43 4.28 3.62 5.64
C ILE A 43 4.20 2.74 4.40
N ARG A 44 3.05 2.61 3.75
CA ARG A 44 2.95 1.88 2.48
C ARG A 44 3.78 2.56 1.39
N LEU A 45 3.70 3.88 1.27
CA LEU A 45 4.45 4.65 0.27
C LEU A 45 5.97 4.59 0.49
N LYS A 46 6.43 4.72 1.74
CA LYS A 46 7.86 4.84 2.09
C LYS A 46 8.49 3.53 2.56
N GLY A 47 7.72 2.66 3.17
CA GLY A 47 8.11 1.33 3.63
C GLY A 47 8.16 0.28 2.53
N CYS A 48 7.70 0.61 1.31
CA CYS A 48 8.02 -0.15 0.11
C CYS A 48 9.52 -0.01 -0.24
N LYS A 49 10.39 -0.62 0.57
CA LYS A 49 11.63 -1.21 0.06
C LYS A 49 11.37 -2.55 -0.63
N GLU A 50 10.21 -3.17 -0.40
CA GLU A 50 9.83 -4.40 -1.07
C GLU A 50 8.33 -4.33 -1.44
N THR A 51 8.03 -4.31 -2.73
CA THR A 51 6.75 -4.82 -3.27
C THR A 51 5.54 -3.86 -3.27
N THR A 52 5.65 -2.66 -3.85
CA THR A 52 4.47 -2.15 -4.57
C THR A 52 4.11 -3.13 -5.70
N PRO A 53 2.84 -3.29 -6.10
CA PRO A 53 2.49 -4.14 -7.25
C PRO A 53 3.32 -3.82 -8.49
N GLU A 54 3.63 -2.54 -8.67
CA GLU A 54 4.48 -2.00 -9.73
C GLU A 54 5.94 -2.43 -9.58
N THR A 55 6.56 -2.26 -8.41
CA THR A 55 7.95 -2.74 -8.20
C THR A 55 8.04 -4.26 -8.22
N ARG A 56 6.98 -4.99 -7.83
CA ARG A 56 6.88 -6.44 -7.99
C ARG A 56 6.79 -6.84 -9.45
N LEU A 57 5.96 -6.15 -10.24
CA LEU A 57 5.85 -6.39 -11.68
C LEU A 57 7.18 -6.09 -12.37
N LEU A 58 7.78 -4.95 -12.07
CA LEU A 58 9.07 -4.54 -12.64
C LEU A 58 10.19 -5.49 -12.22
N ALA A 59 10.21 -5.96 -10.97
CA ALA A 59 11.15 -6.98 -10.51
C ALA A 59 10.90 -8.33 -11.18
N ALA A 60 9.65 -8.72 -11.41
CA ALA A 60 9.31 -9.95 -12.13
C ALA A 60 9.67 -9.87 -13.62
N MET A 61 9.51 -8.70 -14.25
CA MET A 61 9.93 -8.42 -15.63
C MET A 61 11.46 -8.44 -15.74
N ASN A 62 12.18 -7.75 -14.84
CA ASN A 62 13.65 -7.72 -14.82
C ASN A 62 14.27 -9.07 -14.46
N LYS A 63 13.61 -9.89 -13.64
CA LYS A 63 14.12 -11.23 -13.33
C LYS A 63 14.18 -12.13 -14.55
N GLY A 64 13.44 -11.81 -15.63
CA GLY A 64 13.40 -12.61 -16.84
C GLY A 64 12.81 -13.98 -16.56
N TYR A 65 11.67 -14.32 -17.15
CA TYR A 65 11.17 -15.68 -17.05
C TYR A 65 12.04 -16.62 -17.90
N HIS A 66 13.05 -17.22 -17.28
CA HIS A 66 13.76 -18.36 -17.87
C HIS A 66 12.83 -19.57 -17.82
N PHE A 67 12.03 -19.76 -18.87
CA PHE A 67 11.48 -21.08 -19.15
C PHE A 67 12.67 -21.96 -19.54
N GLY A 68 13.29 -22.58 -18.54
CA GLY A 68 14.28 -23.63 -18.75
C GLY A 68 13.59 -24.80 -19.42
N GLY A 69 13.63 -24.85 -20.75
CA GLY A 69 13.10 -25.95 -21.55
C GLY A 69 12.05 -25.55 -22.59
N ARG A 70 11.50 -26.57 -23.26
CA ARG A 70 10.46 -26.41 -24.27
C ARG A 70 9.21 -25.75 -23.68
N ILE A 71 8.54 -24.93 -24.48
CA ILE A 71 7.24 -24.38 -24.14
C ILE A 71 6.25 -25.55 -24.06
N PRO A 72 5.58 -25.79 -22.91
CA PRO A 72 4.63 -26.88 -22.79
C PRO A 72 3.40 -26.65 -23.66
N SER A 73 2.80 -27.73 -24.18
CA SER A 73 1.56 -27.60 -24.95
C SER A 73 0.39 -27.24 -24.04
N ARG A 74 -0.68 -26.68 -24.61
CA ARG A 74 -1.89 -26.30 -23.85
C ARG A 74 -2.46 -27.50 -23.09
N GLU A 75 -2.41 -28.68 -23.70
CA GLU A 75 -2.88 -29.93 -23.12
C GLU A 75 -2.02 -30.37 -21.93
N GLU A 76 -0.69 -30.19 -22.00
CA GLU A 76 0.22 -30.49 -20.89
C GLU A 76 -0.06 -29.60 -19.66
N ILE A 77 -0.30 -28.31 -19.88
CA ILE A 77 -0.61 -27.32 -18.82
C ILE A 77 -1.93 -27.63 -18.11
N HIS A 78 -2.94 -28.07 -18.87
CA HIS A 78 -4.28 -28.35 -18.34
C HIS A 78 -4.50 -29.81 -17.94
N SER A 79 -3.54 -30.69 -18.19
CA SER A 79 -3.60 -32.07 -17.73
C SER A 79 -3.48 -32.09 -16.20
N ARG A 80 -4.58 -32.39 -15.51
CA ARG A 80 -4.62 -32.62 -14.05
C ARG A 80 -3.97 -33.95 -13.67
N ARG A 81 -2.74 -34.19 -14.12
CA ARG A 81 -1.94 -35.37 -13.74
C ARG A 81 -0.91 -34.98 -12.68
N PHE A 82 -1.42 -34.59 -11.52
CA PHE A 82 -0.77 -34.68 -10.21
C PHE A 82 -1.87 -34.81 -9.15
#